data_AF-A0A6N3V4M2-F1
#
_entry.id   AF-A0A6N3V4M2-F1
#
_cell.length_a   1.000
_cell.length_b   1.000
_cell.length_c   1.000
_cell.angle_alpha   90.00
_cell.angle_beta   90.00
_cell.angle_gamma   90.00
#
_symmetry.space_group_name_H-M   'P 1'
#
loop_
_entity.id
_entity.type
_entity.pdbx_description
1 polymer ?
#
loop_
_entity_poly.entity_id
_entity_poly.type
_entity_poly.pdbx_seq_one_letter_code
_entity_poly.pdbx_strand_id
1 'polypeptide(L)'
;MKKLFDAINKGDFDTVKQVIEKNPVLINCIEKGWRKRDEGLCPLRIAIKNCHYDIVCFLIDAGANVNDYTPKDDMYISHQAVYTAVTHCIPKYGLQCGIYEDSLKILKYLIEHRMDINLTDNNGVNSFFHGVNLSHSMIHPTSDMFESDLPDTLIWNPEFDVNIAYQRFKEVFTLLLEHGANTDIPDYWKEQSASWEGFNAKIKWAKNLLNLCNREK
;
A
#
# COMPACT_ATOMS: atom_id res chain seq x y z
N MET A 1 2.14 26.12 -3.15
CA MET A 1 1.22 24.96 -3.25
C MET A 1 1.38 24.20 -4.56
N LYS A 2 0.98 24.70 -5.75
CA LYS A 2 1.18 23.98 -7.02
C LYS A 2 2.63 23.51 -7.26
N LYS A 3 3.60 24.41 -7.06
CA LYS A 3 5.05 24.10 -7.17
C LYS A 3 5.49 22.92 -6.30
N LEU A 4 4.92 22.78 -5.10
CA LEU A 4 5.24 21.66 -4.19
C LEU A 4 4.79 20.33 -4.81
N PHE A 5 3.52 20.23 -5.20
CA PHE A 5 2.97 19.00 -5.77
C PHE A 5 3.61 18.61 -7.12
N ASP A 6 3.97 19.59 -7.95
CA ASP A 6 4.72 19.34 -9.17
C ASP A 6 6.13 18.80 -8.90
N ALA A 7 6.83 19.33 -7.88
CA ALA A 7 8.14 18.87 -7.47
C ALA A 7 8.09 17.45 -6.88
N ILE A 8 7.13 17.16 -5.99
CA ILE A 8 6.91 15.82 -5.44
C ILE A 8 6.65 14.83 -6.58
N ASN A 9 5.79 15.17 -7.55
CA ASN A 9 5.51 14.29 -8.67
C ASN A 9 6.74 13.97 -9.53
N LYS A 10 7.73 14.87 -9.58
CA LYS A 10 8.96 14.71 -10.37
C LYS A 10 10.12 14.07 -9.59
N GLY A 11 9.97 13.85 -8.29
CA GLY A 11 11.11 13.45 -7.44
C GLY A 11 12.13 14.58 -7.24
N ASP A 12 11.72 15.85 -7.38
CA ASP A 12 12.62 17.00 -7.22
C ASP A 12 12.76 17.36 -5.74
N PHE A 13 13.61 16.61 -5.04
CA PHE A 13 13.86 16.74 -3.61
C PHE A 13 14.27 18.16 -3.20
N ASP A 14 15.21 18.77 -3.92
CA ASP A 14 15.74 20.10 -3.60
C ASP A 14 14.63 21.16 -3.64
N THR A 15 13.76 21.11 -4.65
CA THR A 15 12.61 22.01 -4.72
C THR A 15 11.60 21.73 -3.61
N VAL A 16 11.32 20.46 -3.29
CA VAL A 16 10.41 20.12 -2.18
C VAL A 16 10.93 20.70 -0.87
N LYS A 17 12.19 20.43 -0.55
CA LYS A 17 12.88 20.94 0.64
C LYS A 17 12.82 22.45 0.71
N GLN A 18 13.22 23.14 -0.36
CA GLN A 18 13.18 24.60 -0.43
C GLN A 18 11.77 25.16 -0.19
N VAL A 19 10.73 24.55 -0.77
CA VAL A 19 9.36 25.05 -0.67
C VAL A 19 8.80 24.86 0.74
N ILE A 20 9.07 23.71 1.38
CA ILE A 20 8.63 23.43 2.75
C ILE A 20 9.37 24.31 3.77
N GLU A 21 10.69 24.46 3.66
CA GLU A 21 11.47 25.31 4.56
C GLU A 21 11.05 26.78 4.49
N LYS A 22 10.70 27.28 3.29
CA LYS A 22 10.18 28.65 3.13
C LYS A 22 8.75 28.82 3.63
N ASN A 23 7.95 27.76 3.64
CA ASN A 23 6.56 27.83 4.08
C ASN A 23 6.12 26.50 4.74
N PRO A 24 6.46 26.29 6.02
CA PRO A 24 6.22 25.03 6.72
C PRO A 24 4.73 24.63 6.81
N VAL A 25 3.80 25.59 6.72
CA VAL A 25 2.35 25.32 6.77
C VAL A 25 1.87 24.43 5.61
N LEU A 26 2.70 24.27 4.56
CA LEU A 26 2.39 23.42 3.42
C LEU A 26 2.61 21.94 3.68
N ILE A 27 3.21 21.54 4.81
CA ILE A 27 3.58 20.15 5.08
C ILE A 27 2.38 19.19 5.04
N ASN A 28 1.23 19.65 5.54
CA ASN A 28 -0.04 18.91 5.57
C ASN A 28 -1.11 19.58 4.67
N CYS A 29 -0.71 20.34 3.65
CA CYS A 29 -1.70 20.93 2.74
C CYS A 29 -2.35 19.86 1.85
N ILE A 30 -3.47 20.19 1.20
CA ILE A 30 -4.18 19.26 0.31
C ILE A 30 -4.11 19.78 -1.13
N GLU A 31 -3.91 18.86 -2.09
CA GLU A 31 -3.93 19.15 -3.52
C GLU A 31 -5.35 19.58 -3.94
N LYS A 32 -5.45 20.67 -4.71
CA LYS A 32 -6.73 21.36 -5.00
C LYS A 32 -7.31 21.03 -6.38
N GLY A 33 -6.97 19.89 -6.95
CA GLY A 33 -7.51 19.44 -8.24
C GLY A 33 -6.74 19.93 -9.45
N TRP A 34 -5.52 20.47 -9.30
CA TRP A 34 -4.69 20.85 -10.45
C TRP A 34 -4.29 19.62 -11.27
N ARG A 35 -4.10 18.48 -10.60
CA ARG A 35 -3.97 17.16 -11.21
C ARG A 35 -5.09 16.30 -10.68
N LYS A 36 -6.08 15.98 -11.52
CA LYS A 36 -7.27 15.19 -11.13
C LYS A 36 -6.94 13.89 -10.37
N ARG A 37 -5.80 13.25 -10.72
CA ARG A 37 -5.31 12.02 -10.09
C ARG A 37 -4.76 12.19 -8.65
N ASP A 38 -4.44 13.42 -8.26
CA ASP A 38 -3.82 13.75 -6.97
C ASP A 38 -4.72 14.66 -6.12
N GLU A 39 -5.86 15.09 -6.64
CA GLU A 39 -6.85 15.91 -5.94
C GLU A 39 -7.26 15.28 -4.60
N GLY A 40 -7.23 16.10 -3.54
CA GLY A 40 -7.58 15.66 -2.19
C GLY A 40 -6.43 14.98 -1.44
N LEU A 41 -5.30 14.69 -2.10
CA LEU A 41 -4.17 14.02 -1.46
C LEU A 41 -3.23 15.05 -0.80
N CYS A 42 -2.64 14.67 0.33
CA CYS A 42 -1.58 15.42 0.98
C CYS A 42 -0.20 15.15 0.33
N PRO A 43 0.82 16.03 0.54
CA PRO A 43 2.19 15.84 0.07
C PRO A 43 2.75 14.45 0.34
N LEU A 44 2.62 13.96 1.58
CA LEU A 44 3.15 12.68 2.01
C LEU A 44 2.54 11.54 1.19
N ARG A 45 1.22 11.55 1.01
CA ARG A 45 0.52 10.51 0.25
C ARG A 45 0.98 10.44 -1.21
N ILE A 46 1.21 11.58 -1.86
CA ILE A 46 1.70 11.63 -3.25
C ILE A 46 3.15 11.16 -3.34
N ALA A 47 3.99 11.48 -2.36
CA ALA A 47 5.37 10.99 -2.29
C ALA A 47 5.43 9.46 -2.15
N ILE A 48 4.58 8.88 -1.28
CA ILE A 48 4.44 7.43 -1.11
C ILE A 48 3.93 6.78 -2.41
N LYS A 49 2.86 7.33 -3.00
CA LYS A 49 2.29 6.84 -4.26
C LYS A 49 3.32 6.84 -5.39
N ASN A 50 4.19 7.85 -5.46
CA ASN A 50 5.23 7.91 -6.49
C ASN A 50 6.55 7.26 -6.06
N CYS A 51 6.60 6.61 -4.89
CA CYS A 51 7.75 5.87 -4.39
C CYS A 51 9.05 6.72 -4.25
N HIS A 52 8.91 8.01 -3.91
CA HIS A 52 10.04 8.91 -3.70
C HIS A 52 10.52 8.85 -2.25
N TYR A 53 11.36 7.87 -1.94
CA TYR A 53 11.78 7.55 -0.57
C TYR A 53 12.41 8.75 0.18
N ASP A 54 13.32 9.48 -0.46
CA ASP A 54 13.99 10.65 0.09
C ASP A 54 13.02 11.78 0.46
N ILE A 55 12.04 12.03 -0.41
CA ILE A 55 10.96 13.00 -0.17
C ILE A 55 10.05 12.51 0.97
N VAL A 56 9.72 11.21 1.02
CA VAL A 56 8.92 10.64 2.12
C VAL A 56 9.62 10.87 3.46
N CYS A 57 10.90 10.51 3.57
CA CYS A 57 11.66 10.71 4.80
C CYS A 57 11.66 12.18 5.23
N PHE A 58 11.99 13.09 4.31
CA PHE A 58 11.99 14.51 4.61
C PHE A 58 10.63 15.04 5.06
N LEU A 59 9.54 14.64 4.41
CA LEU A 59 8.20 15.11 4.79
C LEU A 59 7.82 14.64 6.20
N ILE A 60 8.13 13.39 6.54
CA ILE A 60 7.89 12.84 7.88
C ILE A 60 8.74 13.56 8.93
N ASP A 61 10.05 13.72 8.67
CA ASP A 61 10.97 14.47 9.54
C ASP A 61 10.52 15.93 9.75
N ALA A 62 9.87 16.53 8.74
CA ALA A 62 9.31 17.86 8.78
C ALA A 62 7.92 17.95 9.44
N GLY A 63 7.37 16.84 9.95
CA GLY A 63 6.10 16.81 10.70
C GLY A 63 4.85 16.54 9.85
N ALA A 64 4.98 15.85 8.72
CA ALA A 64 3.82 15.36 7.98
C ALA A 64 3.00 14.37 8.84
N ASN A 65 1.67 14.45 8.72
CA ASN A 65 0.77 13.54 9.42
C ASN A 65 0.83 12.14 8.78
N VAL A 66 1.52 11.21 9.43
CA VAL A 66 1.65 9.80 9.00
C VAL A 66 0.34 9.02 9.05
N ASN A 67 -0.73 9.58 9.64
CA ASN A 67 -2.05 8.97 9.77
C ASN A 67 -3.12 9.83 9.08
N ASP A 68 -2.74 10.59 8.05
CA ASP A 68 -3.68 11.43 7.30
C ASP A 68 -4.74 10.60 6.57
N TYR A 69 -5.97 11.09 6.57
CA TYR A 69 -7.13 10.45 5.94
C TYR A 69 -7.57 11.25 4.72
N THR A 70 -7.84 10.55 3.61
CA THR A 70 -8.37 11.15 2.39
C THR A 70 -9.83 10.74 2.18
N PRO A 71 -10.80 11.65 2.34
CA PRO A 71 -12.22 11.32 2.18
C PRO A 71 -12.60 10.89 0.75
N LYS A 72 -11.84 11.31 -0.26
CA LYS A 72 -12.15 11.04 -1.67
C LYS A 72 -12.14 9.55 -2.01
N ASP A 73 -11.23 8.80 -1.39
CA ASP A 73 -11.07 7.37 -1.61
C ASP A 73 -11.19 6.53 -0.35
N ASP A 74 -11.56 7.15 0.78
CA ASP A 74 -11.77 6.48 2.07
C ASP A 74 -10.53 5.70 2.54
N MET A 75 -9.35 6.32 2.41
CA MET A 75 -8.09 5.68 2.74
C MET A 75 -7.21 6.57 3.63
N TYR A 76 -6.51 5.91 4.55
CA TYR A 76 -5.41 6.48 5.32
C TYR A 76 -4.06 6.27 4.62
N ILE A 77 -3.02 6.97 5.10
CA ILE A 77 -1.62 6.74 4.67
C ILE A 77 -1.21 5.27 4.76
N SER A 78 -1.61 4.54 5.80
CA SER A 78 -1.32 3.10 5.95
C SER A 78 -1.85 2.27 4.78
N HIS A 79 -3.06 2.56 4.32
CA HIS A 79 -3.65 1.90 3.15
C HIS A 79 -2.85 2.21 1.89
N GLN A 80 -2.46 3.47 1.66
CA GLN A 80 -1.63 3.85 0.51
C GLN A 80 -0.25 3.18 0.57
N ALA A 81 0.39 3.13 1.73
CA ALA A 81 1.71 2.56 1.90
C ALA A 81 1.73 1.06 1.61
N VAL A 82 0.77 0.31 2.17
CA VAL A 82 0.63 -1.12 1.89
C VAL A 82 0.24 -1.36 0.43
N TYR A 83 -0.69 -0.57 -0.12
CA TYR A 83 -1.05 -0.65 -1.54
C TYR A 83 0.19 -0.48 -2.43
N THR A 84 1.00 0.56 -2.18
CA THR A 84 2.23 0.82 -2.94
C THR A 84 3.21 -0.35 -2.79
N ALA A 85 3.48 -0.84 -1.58
CA ALA A 85 4.42 -1.93 -1.35
C ALA A 85 4.00 -3.22 -2.05
N VAL A 86 2.73 -3.62 -1.92
CA VAL A 86 2.16 -4.81 -2.56
C VAL A 86 2.17 -4.69 -4.09
N THR A 87 1.84 -3.51 -4.61
CA THR A 87 1.87 -3.24 -6.06
C THR A 87 3.27 -3.44 -6.65
N HIS A 88 4.32 -3.02 -5.93
CA HIS A 88 5.70 -3.19 -6.39
C HIS A 88 6.26 -4.60 -6.17
N CYS A 89 5.55 -5.51 -5.49
CA CYS A 89 5.97 -6.91 -5.39
C CYS A 89 6.09 -7.56 -6.78
N ILE A 90 5.21 -7.17 -7.72
CA ILE A 90 5.23 -7.65 -9.11
C ILE A 90 5.52 -6.47 -10.04
N PRO A 91 6.68 -6.44 -10.73
CA PRO A 91 7.10 -5.30 -11.56
C PRO A 91 6.08 -4.86 -12.63
N LYS A 92 5.29 -5.79 -13.19
CA LYS A 92 4.22 -5.49 -14.15
C LYS A 92 3.18 -4.52 -13.60
N TYR A 93 2.84 -4.64 -12.31
CA TYR A 93 1.83 -3.82 -11.65
C TYR A 93 2.41 -2.59 -10.98
N GLY A 94 3.74 -2.55 -10.80
CA GLY A 94 4.47 -1.41 -10.25
C GLY A 94 4.03 -0.08 -10.84
N LEU A 95 4.03 0.96 -10.01
CA LEU A 95 3.74 2.30 -10.49
C LEU A 95 4.90 2.77 -11.38
N GLN A 96 4.68 3.81 -12.19
CA GLN A 96 5.68 4.31 -13.16
C GLN A 96 7.02 4.72 -12.50
N CYS A 97 7.05 4.91 -11.19
CA CYS A 97 8.19 5.38 -10.42
C CYS A 97 8.48 4.42 -9.25
N GLY A 98 9.77 4.19 -9.00
CA GLY A 98 10.28 3.38 -7.90
C GLY A 98 10.41 1.89 -8.20
N ILE A 99 10.96 1.17 -7.23
CA ILE A 99 11.13 -0.29 -7.24
C ILE A 99 10.63 -0.88 -5.92
N TYR A 100 10.55 -2.21 -5.85
CA TYR A 100 10.13 -2.93 -4.66
C TYR A 100 10.90 -2.50 -3.41
N GLU A 101 12.22 -2.40 -3.52
CA GLU A 101 13.13 -2.09 -2.43
C GLU A 101 12.85 -0.71 -1.83
N ASP A 102 12.52 0.28 -2.66
CA ASP A 102 12.17 1.63 -2.20
C ASP A 102 10.80 1.66 -1.54
N SER A 103 9.81 0.97 -2.12
CA SER A 103 8.46 0.89 -1.54
C SER A 103 8.46 0.20 -0.17
N LEU A 104 9.32 -0.81 0.00
CA LEU A 104 9.49 -1.50 1.26
C LEU A 104 10.21 -0.63 2.30
N LYS A 105 11.24 0.12 1.91
CA LYS A 105 11.89 1.11 2.80
C LYS A 105 10.91 2.19 3.25
N ILE A 106 10.05 2.68 2.36
CA ILE A 106 8.99 3.63 2.69
C ILE A 106 8.05 3.04 3.75
N LEU A 107 7.57 1.81 3.54
CA LEU A 107 6.67 1.16 4.49
C LEU A 107 7.33 0.97 5.86
N LYS A 108 8.58 0.47 5.91
CA LYS A 108 9.36 0.33 7.16
C LYS A 108 9.51 1.66 7.89
N TYR A 109 9.92 2.70 7.15
CA TYR A 109 10.15 4.01 7.72
C TYR A 109 8.86 4.65 8.28
N LEU A 110 7.72 4.50 7.61
CA LEU A 110 6.42 4.95 8.12
C LEU A 110 6.04 4.26 9.44
N ILE A 111 6.25 2.95 9.53
CA ILE A 111 5.98 2.16 10.74
C ILE A 111 6.85 2.64 11.91
N GLU A 112 8.16 2.85 11.67
CA GLU A 112 9.10 3.39 12.65
C GLU A 112 8.69 4.80 13.13
N HIS A 113 7.98 5.56 12.30
CA HIS A 113 7.50 6.91 12.60
C HIS A 113 6.03 6.96 13.02
N ARG A 114 5.52 5.90 13.67
CA ARG A 114 4.19 5.83 14.31
C ARG A 114 3.01 5.90 13.34
N MET A 115 3.18 5.41 12.11
CA MET A 115 2.04 5.07 11.26
C MET A 115 1.21 3.98 11.95
N ASP A 116 -0.08 4.23 12.12
CA ASP A 116 -1.04 3.26 12.65
C ASP A 116 -1.52 2.32 11.53
N ILE A 117 -1.02 1.09 11.57
CA ILE A 117 -1.32 0.03 10.60
C ILE A 117 -2.80 -0.42 10.69
N ASN A 118 -3.48 -0.16 11.82
CA ASN A 118 -4.79 -0.70 12.12
C ASN A 118 -5.95 0.27 11.87
N LEU A 119 -5.68 1.47 11.35
CA LEU A 119 -6.72 2.38 10.88
C LEU A 119 -7.55 1.70 9.80
N THR A 120 -8.86 1.85 9.89
CA THR A 120 -9.83 1.22 8.99
C THR A 120 -10.55 2.26 8.14
N ASP A 121 -10.88 1.89 6.90
CA ASP A 121 -11.86 2.61 6.08
C ASP A 121 -13.28 2.55 6.68
N ASN A 122 -14.27 3.17 6.03
CA ASN A 122 -15.66 3.18 6.51
C ASN A 122 -16.32 1.79 6.50
N ASN A 123 -15.72 0.78 5.85
CA ASN A 123 -16.19 -0.61 5.88
C ASN A 123 -15.50 -1.42 7.00
N GLY A 124 -14.68 -0.80 7.83
CA GLY A 124 -13.92 -1.49 8.88
C GLY A 124 -12.76 -2.32 8.34
N VAL A 125 -12.29 -2.05 7.11
CA VAL A 125 -11.19 -2.78 6.49
C VAL A 125 -9.89 -2.01 6.72
N ASN A 126 -8.87 -2.66 7.29
CA ASN A 126 -7.56 -2.05 7.52
C ASN A 126 -6.59 -2.24 6.34
N SER A 127 -5.39 -1.65 6.44
CA SER A 127 -4.39 -1.73 5.36
C SER A 127 -3.92 -3.16 5.07
N PHE A 128 -3.90 -4.06 6.07
CA PHE A 128 -3.56 -5.48 5.87
C PHE A 128 -4.54 -6.12 4.89
N PHE A 129 -5.85 -5.98 5.11
CA PHE A 129 -6.87 -6.59 4.25
C PHE A 129 -6.99 -5.91 2.88
N HIS A 130 -6.68 -4.61 2.77
CA HIS A 130 -6.49 -3.96 1.47
C HIS A 130 -5.32 -4.60 0.68
N GLY A 131 -4.19 -4.87 1.36
CA GLY A 131 -3.06 -5.59 0.78
C GLY A 131 -3.41 -7.02 0.36
N VAL A 132 -4.17 -7.76 1.18
CA VAL A 132 -4.68 -9.11 0.86
C VAL A 132 -5.52 -9.07 -0.41
N ASN A 133 -6.49 -8.15 -0.50
CA ASN A 133 -7.35 -8.01 -1.66
C ASN A 133 -6.54 -7.70 -2.93
N LEU A 134 -5.58 -6.78 -2.83
CA LEU A 134 -4.73 -6.38 -3.95
C LEU A 134 -3.84 -7.54 -4.41
N SER A 135 -3.08 -8.17 -3.50
CA SER A 135 -2.19 -9.30 -3.84
C SER A 135 -2.96 -10.47 -4.46
N HIS A 136 -4.16 -10.77 -3.95
CA HIS A 136 -5.05 -11.76 -4.55
C HIS A 136 -5.39 -11.40 -6.01
N SER A 137 -5.82 -10.15 -6.25
CA SER A 137 -6.18 -9.70 -7.60
C SER A 137 -5.00 -9.68 -8.59
N MET A 138 -3.79 -9.45 -8.10
CA MET A 138 -2.57 -9.43 -8.91
C MET A 138 -2.13 -10.84 -9.32
N ILE A 139 -2.39 -11.83 -8.46
CA ILE A 139 -2.00 -13.22 -8.65
C ILE A 139 -3.05 -14.00 -9.46
N HIS A 140 -4.34 -13.70 -9.27
CA HIS A 140 -5.45 -14.42 -9.90
C HIS A 140 -6.20 -13.51 -10.89
N PRO A 141 -5.72 -13.34 -12.14
CA PRO A 141 -6.51 -12.68 -13.17
C PRO A 141 -7.82 -13.44 -13.39
N THR A 142 -8.88 -12.70 -13.70
CA THR A 142 -10.31 -13.02 -13.48
C THR A 142 -10.87 -14.35 -13.99
N SER A 143 -10.17 -15.17 -14.80
CA SER A 143 -10.68 -16.48 -15.23
C SER A 143 -10.48 -17.60 -14.21
N ASP A 144 -9.45 -17.53 -13.37
CA ASP A 144 -9.03 -18.63 -12.48
C ASP A 144 -9.28 -18.31 -10.99
N MET A 145 -10.06 -17.24 -10.73
CA MET A 145 -10.31 -16.66 -9.41
C MET A 145 -11.05 -17.61 -8.43
N PHE A 146 -11.59 -18.71 -8.94
CA PHE A 146 -12.38 -19.70 -8.17
C PHE A 146 -11.68 -21.07 -8.03
N GLU A 147 -10.62 -21.32 -8.79
CA GLU A 147 -9.88 -22.58 -8.77
C GLU A 147 -8.39 -22.33 -8.46
N SER A 148 -8.03 -22.38 -7.18
CA SER A 148 -6.82 -23.10 -6.79
C SER A 148 -6.74 -23.21 -5.28
N ASP A 149 -7.20 -24.35 -4.75
CA ASP A 149 -6.20 -25.16 -4.09
C ASP A 149 -5.13 -25.46 -5.15
N LEU A 150 -3.91 -24.94 -4.98
CA LEU A 150 -2.64 -25.54 -5.38
C LEU A 150 -1.59 -24.45 -5.69
N PRO A 151 -0.48 -24.44 -4.93
CA PRO A 151 0.76 -23.74 -5.28
C PRO A 151 1.28 -24.12 -6.67
N ASP A 152 0.97 -25.32 -7.17
CA ASP A 152 1.62 -25.94 -8.33
C ASP A 152 1.21 -25.35 -9.69
N THR A 153 -0.02 -24.88 -9.86
CA THR A 153 -0.48 -24.21 -11.10
C THR A 153 -0.06 -22.75 -11.15
N LEU A 154 0.21 -22.15 -9.99
CA LEU A 154 0.76 -20.81 -9.83
C LEU A 154 2.26 -20.73 -10.06
N ILE A 155 2.99 -21.86 -10.12
CA ILE A 155 4.44 -21.86 -10.37
C ILE A 155 4.79 -21.22 -11.71
N TRP A 156 3.85 -21.20 -12.67
CA TRP A 156 4.08 -20.63 -13.99
C TRP A 156 3.08 -19.53 -14.32
N ASN A 157 3.54 -18.27 -14.29
CA ASN A 157 2.89 -17.15 -14.93
C ASN A 157 3.84 -16.58 -16.00
N PRO A 158 3.42 -16.49 -17.28
CA PRO A 158 4.29 -16.00 -18.34
C PRO A 158 4.63 -14.51 -18.22
N GLU A 159 3.92 -13.75 -17.38
CA GLU A 159 4.08 -12.30 -17.24
C GLU A 159 5.02 -11.90 -16.09
N PHE A 160 5.23 -12.77 -15.10
CA PHE A 160 6.13 -12.52 -13.97
C PHE A 160 6.49 -13.80 -13.22
N ASP A 161 7.62 -13.78 -12.52
CA ASP A 161 8.05 -14.88 -11.64
C ASP A 161 7.20 -14.91 -10.36
N VAL A 162 6.38 -15.94 -10.24
CA VAL A 162 5.45 -16.10 -9.12
C VAL A 162 6.19 -16.36 -7.81
N ASN A 163 7.33 -17.06 -7.82
CA ASN A 163 8.11 -17.27 -6.60
C ASN A 163 8.63 -15.94 -6.03
N ILE A 164 9.13 -15.06 -6.91
CA ILE A 164 9.57 -13.71 -6.50
C ILE A 164 8.40 -12.92 -5.91
N ALA A 165 7.23 -12.97 -6.55
CA ALA A 165 6.02 -12.31 -6.07
C ALA A 165 5.62 -12.79 -4.66
N TYR A 166 5.58 -14.11 -4.44
CA TYR A 166 5.24 -14.71 -3.14
C TYR A 166 6.25 -14.35 -2.06
N GLN A 167 7.55 -14.36 -2.35
CA GLN A 167 8.57 -13.95 -1.38
C GLN A 167 8.42 -12.48 -0.98
N ARG A 168 8.14 -11.60 -1.95
CA ARG A 168 7.92 -10.18 -1.69
C ARG A 168 6.62 -9.92 -0.93
N PHE A 169 5.54 -10.64 -1.24
CA PHE A 169 4.32 -10.58 -0.42
C PHE A 169 4.61 -11.05 1.01
N LYS A 170 5.28 -12.19 1.17
CA LYS A 170 5.67 -12.72 2.48
C LYS A 170 6.43 -11.67 3.28
N GLU A 171 7.41 -11.00 2.69
CA GLU A 171 8.17 -9.95 3.36
C GLU A 171 7.28 -8.76 3.79
N VAL A 172 6.44 -8.24 2.89
CA VAL A 172 5.51 -7.14 3.22
C VAL A 172 4.54 -7.54 4.34
N PHE A 173 3.89 -8.69 4.25
CA PHE A 173 2.93 -9.13 5.26
C PHE A 173 3.62 -9.52 6.58
N THR A 174 4.81 -10.11 6.54
CA THR A 174 5.60 -10.40 7.76
C THR A 174 5.91 -9.10 8.49
N LEU A 175 6.35 -8.07 7.77
CA LEU A 175 6.61 -6.75 8.35
C LEU A 175 5.36 -6.19 9.06
N LEU A 176 4.18 -6.28 8.44
CA LEU A 176 2.92 -5.83 9.04
C LEU A 176 2.57 -6.63 10.30
N LEU A 177 2.74 -7.96 10.27
CA LEU A 177 2.45 -8.85 11.39
C LEU A 177 3.39 -8.61 12.59
N GLU A 178 4.68 -8.43 12.33
CA GLU A 178 5.68 -8.11 13.35
C GLU A 178 5.38 -6.80 14.09
N HIS A 179 4.67 -5.87 13.43
CA HIS A 179 4.28 -4.58 13.99
C HIS A 179 2.80 -4.53 14.42
N GLY A 180 2.17 -5.70 14.62
CA GLY A 180 0.86 -5.79 15.27
C GLY A 180 -0.32 -5.47 14.36
N ALA A 181 -0.22 -5.75 13.06
CA ALA A 181 -1.38 -5.69 12.17
C ALA A 181 -2.52 -6.60 12.67
N ASN A 182 -3.73 -6.05 12.76
CA ASN A 182 -4.93 -6.80 13.05
C ASN A 182 -5.29 -7.68 11.85
N THR A 183 -5.46 -8.98 12.09
CA THR A 183 -5.74 -10.00 11.09
C THR A 183 -7.13 -10.61 11.23
N ASP A 184 -7.96 -10.04 12.10
CA ASP A 184 -9.36 -10.42 12.21
C ASP A 184 -10.09 -10.06 10.92
N ILE A 185 -10.72 -11.06 10.29
CA ILE A 185 -11.46 -10.86 9.05
C ILE A 185 -12.52 -9.76 9.29
N PRO A 186 -12.56 -8.69 8.47
CA PRO A 186 -13.53 -7.61 8.62
C PRO A 186 -14.95 -8.15 8.51
N ASP A 187 -15.86 -7.62 9.33
CA ASP A 187 -17.27 -8.06 9.31
C ASP A 187 -17.91 -7.81 7.94
N TYR A 188 -17.57 -6.70 7.29
CA TYR A 188 -17.94 -6.43 5.89
C TYR A 188 -17.57 -7.61 4.98
N TRP A 189 -16.35 -8.16 5.08
CA TRP A 189 -15.95 -9.30 4.24
C TRP A 189 -16.74 -10.57 4.56
N LYS A 190 -17.05 -10.83 5.84
CA LYS A 190 -17.86 -11.99 6.27
C LYS A 190 -19.29 -11.88 5.75
N GLU A 191 -19.88 -10.69 5.80
CA GLU A 191 -21.23 -10.43 5.29
C GLU A 191 -21.28 -10.61 3.77
N GLN A 192 -20.30 -10.05 3.04
CA GLN A 192 -20.25 -10.19 1.59
C GLN A 192 -19.94 -11.62 1.14
N SER A 193 -19.20 -12.41 1.93
CA SER A 193 -18.85 -13.79 1.58
C SER A 193 -20.04 -14.75 1.60
N ALA A 194 -21.14 -14.37 2.26
CA ALA A 194 -22.41 -15.11 2.18
C ALA A 194 -23.11 -14.94 0.82
N SER A 195 -22.80 -13.86 0.09
CA SER A 195 -23.48 -13.48 -1.15
C SER A 195 -22.60 -13.59 -2.41
N TRP A 196 -21.27 -13.51 -2.26
CA TRP A 196 -20.34 -13.54 -3.38
C TRP A 196 -19.10 -14.38 -3.08
N GLU A 197 -18.91 -15.45 -3.86
CA GLU A 197 -17.79 -16.38 -3.73
C GLU A 197 -16.41 -15.71 -3.87
N GLY A 198 -16.35 -14.55 -4.54
CA GLY A 198 -15.12 -13.76 -4.63
C GLY A 198 -14.57 -13.31 -3.27
N PHE A 199 -15.41 -13.10 -2.25
CA PHE A 199 -14.94 -12.83 -0.89
C PHE A 199 -14.44 -14.09 -0.18
N ASN A 200 -15.03 -15.26 -0.44
CA ASN A 200 -14.53 -16.54 0.09
C ASN A 200 -13.10 -16.80 -0.39
N ALA A 201 -12.82 -16.55 -1.67
CA ALA A 201 -11.48 -16.67 -2.25
C ALA A 201 -10.47 -15.74 -1.56
N LYS A 202 -10.82 -14.46 -1.36
CA LYS A 202 -9.94 -13.49 -0.66
C LYS A 202 -9.69 -13.87 0.80
N ILE A 203 -10.70 -14.40 1.50
CA ILE A 203 -10.55 -14.90 2.88
C ILE A 203 -9.61 -16.12 2.92
N LYS A 204 -9.75 -17.05 1.96
CA LYS A 204 -8.84 -18.19 1.81
C LYS A 204 -7.41 -17.73 1.54
N TRP A 205 -7.25 -16.72 0.68
CA TRP A 205 -5.95 -16.09 0.40
C TRP A 205 -5.32 -15.45 1.64
N ALA A 206 -6.11 -14.73 2.45
CA ALA A 206 -5.64 -14.19 3.72
C ALA A 206 -5.05 -15.28 4.63
N LYS A 207 -5.74 -16.42 4.76
CA LYS A 207 -5.25 -17.58 5.53
C LYS A 207 -3.97 -18.16 4.95
N ASN A 208 -3.85 -18.21 3.62
CA ASN A 208 -2.64 -18.67 2.95
C ASN A 208 -1.44 -17.76 3.24
N LEU A 209 -1.62 -16.43 3.16
CA LEU A 209 -0.57 -15.46 3.50
C LEU A 209 -0.14 -15.56 4.96
N LEU A 210 -1.09 -15.73 5.90
CA LEU A 210 -0.77 -15.93 7.31
C LEU A 210 0.04 -17.21 7.53
N ASN A 211 -0.36 -18.32 6.90
CA ASN A 211 0.39 -19.57 6.94
C ASN A 211 1.79 -19.42 6.33
N LEU A 212 1.92 -18.69 5.22
CA LEU A 212 3.19 -18.40 4.56
C LEU A 212 4.16 -17.65 5.48
N CYS A 213 3.65 -16.69 6.26
CA CYS A 213 4.46 -15.93 7.23
C CYS A 213 4.83 -16.75 8.49
N ASN A 214 4.04 -17.75 8.86
CA ASN A 214 4.26 -18.55 10.07
C ASN A 214 5.18 -19.78 9.90
N ARG A 215 5.43 -20.24 8.66
CA ARG A 215 6.14 -21.51 8.37
C ARG A 215 7.64 -21.53 8.67
N GLU A 216 8.22 -20.47 9.21
CA GLU A 216 9.67 -20.34 9.48
C GLU A 216 10.01 -19.89 10.92
N LYS A 217 9.08 -20.02 11.87
CA LYS A 217 9.36 -19.86 13.30
C LYS A 217 9.81 -21.15 13.97
#